data_AF-A0A5D6XVR6-F1
#
_entry.id   AF-A0A5D6XVR6-F1
#
_cell.length_a   1.000
_cell.length_b   1.000
_cell.length_c   1.000
_cell.angle_alpha   90.00
_cell.angle_beta   90.00
_cell.angle_gamma   90.00
#
_symmetry.space_group_name_H-M   'P 1'
#
loop_
_entity.id
_entity.type
_entity.pdbx_description
1 polymer ?
#
loop_
_entity_poly.entity_id
_entity_poly.type
_entity_poly.pdbx_seq_one_letter_code
_entity_poly.pdbx_strand_id
1 'polypeptide(L)'
;MHENGSRSDGPSVDGVEPPHGLYRMKGAHRQDIWAFARLSPKDKYLDRPREEMTSAFTRPAYCLLCGRVMPYRVGQTSSLKTHHAALETAVLDDEHENVRKRKRVVSESEQERATRLLARWVARCNWPIAIVEDDGFRDYIRFVGQLGGIDLKLPKRG
;
A
#
# COMPACT_ATOMS: atom_id res chain seq x y z
N MET A 1 30.55 -20.48 35.26
CA MET A 1 29.49 -19.47 35.06
C MET A 1 29.66 -18.94 33.65
N HIS A 2 28.80 -19.38 32.72
CA HIS A 2 28.85 -18.94 31.33
C HIS A 2 27.86 -17.78 31.17
N GLU A 3 28.36 -16.58 30.95
CA GLU A 3 27.53 -15.41 30.68
C GLU A 3 27.18 -15.36 29.19
N ASN A 4 25.88 -15.44 28.92
CA ASN A 4 25.26 -15.34 27.60
C ASN A 4 25.33 -13.90 27.11
N GLY A 5 26.16 -13.63 26.10
CA GLY A 5 26.26 -12.35 25.40
C GLY A 5 25.17 -12.20 24.33
N SER A 6 24.16 -11.40 24.68
CA SER A 6 23.38 -10.47 23.86
C SER A 6 23.04 -10.84 22.40
N ARG A 7 21.78 -11.27 22.22
CA ARG A 7 21.01 -11.06 20.99
C ARG A 7 20.98 -9.56 20.66
N SER A 8 21.54 -9.16 19.52
CA SER A 8 21.31 -7.82 18.97
C SER A 8 19.98 -7.80 18.23
N ASP A 9 19.10 -6.93 18.73
CA ASP A 9 17.86 -6.48 18.13
C ASP A 9 17.99 -6.20 16.64
N GLY A 10 17.10 -6.79 15.84
CA GLY A 10 16.86 -6.35 14.47
C GLY A 10 16.02 -5.08 14.48
N PRO A 11 16.31 -4.06 13.66
CA PRO A 11 15.43 -2.90 13.57
C PRO A 11 14.21 -3.25 12.72
N SER A 12 13.09 -3.45 13.42
CA SER A 12 11.75 -3.23 12.87
C SER A 12 11.59 -1.76 12.54
N VAL A 13 11.28 -1.41 11.29
CA VAL A 13 10.87 -0.05 10.93
C VAL A 13 9.72 -0.09 9.91
N ASP A 14 8.51 -0.17 10.45
CA ASP A 14 7.34 0.52 9.90
C ASP A 14 7.67 2.03 9.84
N GLY A 15 7.43 2.69 8.70
CA GLY A 15 7.46 4.16 8.61
C GLY A 15 8.79 4.81 8.20
N VAL A 16 9.57 4.22 7.28
CA VAL A 16 10.73 4.90 6.70
C VAL A 16 10.26 6.06 5.82
N GLU A 17 10.41 7.29 6.30
CA GLU A 17 10.23 8.51 5.51
C GLU A 17 11.06 8.41 4.21
N PRO A 18 10.54 8.84 3.03
CA PRO A 18 11.28 8.71 1.78
C PRO A 18 12.66 9.38 1.91
N PRO A 19 13.75 8.72 1.48
CA PRO A 19 15.08 9.32 1.55
C PRO A 19 15.09 10.70 0.87
N HIS A 20 15.61 11.73 1.55
CA HIS A 20 15.64 13.06 0.95
C HIS A 20 16.51 13.09 -0.33
N GLY A 21 16.16 13.97 -1.28
CA GLY A 21 16.95 14.16 -2.50
C GLY A 21 16.75 13.12 -3.60
N LEU A 22 15.61 12.41 -3.62
CA LEU A 22 15.30 11.45 -4.69
C LEU A 22 15.33 12.08 -6.10
N TYR A 23 16.04 11.45 -7.03
CA TYR A 23 16.19 11.96 -8.40
C TYR A 23 15.97 10.89 -9.47
N ARG A 24 15.70 11.37 -10.69
CA ARG A 24 15.67 10.56 -11.92
C ARG A 24 16.93 10.89 -12.72
N MET A 25 17.56 9.87 -13.31
CA MET A 25 18.69 10.09 -14.21
C MET A 25 18.22 10.71 -15.53
N LYS A 26 18.98 11.68 -16.04
CA LYS A 26 18.78 12.24 -17.38
C LYS A 26 19.18 11.21 -18.45
N GLY A 27 18.34 11.03 -19.48
CA GLY A 27 18.65 10.16 -20.63
C GLY A 27 18.57 8.65 -20.40
N ALA A 28 17.90 8.19 -19.34
CA ALA A 28 17.82 6.76 -19.04
C ALA A 28 16.95 5.99 -20.06
N HIS A 29 17.53 4.94 -20.67
CA HIS A 29 16.89 4.11 -21.71
C HIS A 29 15.71 3.25 -21.18
N ARG A 30 15.74 2.85 -19.90
CA ARG A 30 14.73 1.98 -19.28
C ARG A 30 13.64 2.77 -18.57
N GLN A 31 12.89 3.53 -19.35
CA GLN A 31 11.84 4.42 -18.83
C GLN A 31 10.78 3.68 -18.03
N ASP A 32 10.50 2.44 -18.39
CA ASP A 32 9.62 1.50 -17.68
C ASP A 32 10.02 1.31 -16.22
N ILE A 33 11.33 1.18 -15.94
CA ILE A 33 11.85 1.01 -14.58
C ILE A 33 11.85 2.32 -13.81
N TRP A 34 12.22 3.41 -14.49
CA TRP A 34 12.27 4.74 -13.87
C TRP A 34 10.90 5.41 -13.76
N ALA A 35 9.82 4.78 -14.24
CA ALA A 35 8.47 5.20 -13.94
C ALA A 35 8.18 5.04 -12.44
N PHE A 36 8.60 3.92 -11.85
CA PHE A 36 8.32 3.59 -10.45
C PHE A 36 9.52 3.68 -9.51
N ALA A 37 10.75 3.78 -10.02
CA ALA A 37 11.95 3.89 -9.18
C ALA A 37 12.58 5.30 -9.20
N ARG A 38 13.16 5.71 -8.08
CA ARG A 38 14.05 6.88 -7.96
C ARG A 38 15.40 6.48 -7.38
N LEU A 39 16.45 7.22 -7.67
CA LEU A 39 17.75 7.02 -7.04
C LEU A 39 17.86 7.88 -5.78
N SER A 40 18.48 7.32 -4.75
CA SER A 40 18.82 8.04 -3.54
C SER A 40 20.32 8.37 -3.54
N PRO A 41 20.68 9.67 -3.47
CA PRO A 41 22.08 10.09 -3.44
C PRO A 41 22.78 9.59 -2.18
N LYS A 42 24.09 9.39 -2.26
CA LYS A 42 24.92 9.25 -1.06
C LYS A 42 24.91 10.58 -0.30
N ASP A 43 24.92 10.54 1.03
CA ASP A 43 24.82 11.72 1.91
C ASP A 43 25.78 12.85 1.51
N LYS A 44 27.03 12.50 1.15
CA LYS A 44 28.06 13.45 0.69
C LYS A 44 27.76 14.19 -0.62
N TYR A 45 26.65 13.86 -1.30
CA TYR A 45 26.22 14.46 -2.55
C TYR A 45 24.82 15.09 -2.45
N LEU A 46 24.27 15.23 -1.24
CA LEU A 46 22.94 15.82 -1.04
C LEU A 46 22.85 17.29 -1.47
N ASP A 47 23.94 18.05 -1.30
CA ASP A 47 23.99 19.48 -1.67
C ASP A 47 24.21 19.73 -3.17
N ARG A 48 24.37 18.66 -3.96
CA ARG A 48 24.65 18.78 -5.39
C ARG A 48 23.36 19.14 -6.15
N PRO A 49 23.42 20.08 -7.11
CA PRO A 49 22.28 20.36 -7.98
C PRO A 49 21.80 19.10 -8.72
N ARG A 50 20.47 19.00 -8.86
CA ARG A 50 19.80 17.81 -9.38
C ARG A 50 20.21 17.48 -10.82
N GLU A 51 20.55 18.50 -11.58
CA GLU A 51 20.92 18.45 -12.99
C GLU A 51 22.27 17.78 -13.22
N GLU A 52 23.15 17.80 -12.22
CA GLU A 52 24.47 17.16 -12.23
C GLU A 52 24.45 15.72 -11.69
N MET A 53 23.27 15.24 -11.30
CA MET A 53 23.14 13.91 -10.69
C MET A 53 23.13 12.81 -11.75
N THR A 54 24.12 11.92 -11.67
CA THR A 54 24.25 10.72 -12.50
C THR A 54 24.16 9.45 -11.65
N SER A 55 24.23 8.29 -12.30
CA SER A 55 24.24 6.97 -11.63
C SER A 55 25.45 6.75 -10.71
N ALA A 56 26.53 7.52 -10.83
CA ALA A 56 27.73 7.35 -10.00
C ALA A 56 27.55 7.80 -8.53
N PHE A 57 26.54 8.63 -8.26
CA PHE A 57 26.34 9.30 -6.97
C PHE A 57 25.30 8.61 -6.06
N THR A 58 24.75 7.47 -6.49
CA THR A 58 23.68 6.76 -5.77
C THR A 58 24.21 5.60 -4.90
N ARG A 59 23.48 5.24 -3.83
CA ARG A 59 23.75 4.02 -3.03
C ARG A 59 22.63 2.97 -3.19
N PRO A 60 21.34 3.34 -3.07
CA PRO A 60 20.23 2.47 -3.49
C PRO A 60 19.20 3.17 -4.39
N ALA A 61 18.30 2.38 -4.97
CA ALA A 61 17.08 2.89 -5.58
C ALA A 61 15.92 2.84 -4.56
N TYR A 62 14.88 3.62 -4.80
CA TYR A 62 13.69 3.73 -3.97
C TYR A 62 12.46 3.46 -4.83
N CYS A 63 11.58 2.56 -4.38
CA CYS A 63 10.33 2.25 -5.06
C CYS A 63 9.24 3.23 -4.65
N LEU A 64 8.62 3.90 -5.61
CA LEU A 64 7.50 4.81 -5.38
C LEU A 64 6.17 4.08 -5.15
N LEU A 65 6.07 2.79 -5.51
CA LEU A 65 4.85 2.01 -5.35
C LEU A 65 4.69 1.47 -3.93
N CYS A 66 5.78 1.01 -3.32
CA CYS A 66 5.74 0.35 -2.00
C CYS A 66 6.64 1.02 -0.94
N GLY A 67 7.33 2.10 -1.29
CA GLY A 67 8.21 2.84 -0.37
C GLY A 67 9.51 2.11 0.02
N ARG A 68 9.86 1.00 -0.63
CA ARG A 68 11.02 0.18 -0.26
C ARG A 68 12.32 0.68 -0.90
N VAL A 69 13.39 0.70 -0.11
CA VAL A 69 14.77 0.89 -0.57
C VAL A 69 15.28 -0.43 -1.18
N MET A 70 15.76 -0.38 -2.41
CA MET A 70 16.24 -1.52 -3.18
C MET A 70 17.72 -1.37 -3.55
N PRO A 71 18.50 -2.47 -3.54
CA PRO A 71 19.86 -2.44 -4.03
C PRO A 71 19.86 -2.12 -5.53
N TYR A 72 20.68 -1.14 -5.92
CA TYR A 72 20.89 -0.77 -7.30
C TYR A 72 22.38 -0.56 -7.56
N ARG A 73 22.85 -1.11 -8.69
CA ARG A 73 24.19 -0.87 -9.24
C ARG A 73 24.03 -0.29 -10.63
N VAL A 74 24.95 0.60 -11.01
CA VAL A 74 24.94 1.24 -12.33
C VAL A 74 24.90 0.18 -13.42
N GLY A 75 23.99 0.33 -14.38
CA GLY A 75 23.79 -0.62 -15.49
C GLY A 75 23.03 -1.89 -15.12
N GLN A 76 22.78 -2.18 -13.84
CA GLN A 76 22.07 -3.37 -13.38
C GLN A 76 20.68 -3.01 -12.84
N THR A 77 19.66 -3.28 -13.64
CA THR A 77 18.25 -3.04 -13.26
C THR A 77 17.49 -4.34 -12.98
N SER A 78 18.15 -5.50 -12.90
CA SER A 78 17.49 -6.79 -12.69
C SER A 78 16.77 -6.85 -11.36
N SER A 79 17.40 -6.37 -10.28
CA SER A 79 16.79 -6.28 -8.94
C SER A 79 15.50 -5.45 -8.93
N LEU A 80 15.45 -4.36 -9.72
CA LEU A 80 14.28 -3.49 -9.86
C LEU A 80 13.15 -4.19 -10.62
N LYS A 81 13.48 -4.93 -11.69
CA LYS A 81 12.50 -5.71 -12.45
C LYS A 81 11.90 -6.82 -11.60
N THR A 82 12.75 -7.60 -10.93
CA THR A 82 12.30 -8.70 -10.07
C THR A 82 11.44 -8.18 -8.93
N HIS A 83 11.80 -7.03 -8.34
CA HIS A 83 10.96 -6.37 -7.35
C HIS A 83 9.61 -5.95 -7.92
N HIS A 84 9.56 -5.32 -9.11
CA HIS A 84 8.31 -4.90 -9.73
C HIS A 84 7.42 -6.09 -10.10
N ALA A 85 7.98 -7.14 -10.70
CA ALA A 85 7.26 -8.37 -11.01
C ALA A 85 6.74 -9.06 -9.73
N ALA A 86 7.54 -9.04 -8.66
CA ALA A 86 7.10 -9.52 -7.34
C ALA A 86 6.00 -8.63 -6.75
N LEU A 87 6.00 -7.31 -6.99
CA LEU A 87 4.90 -6.43 -6.59
C LEU A 87 3.64 -6.70 -7.42
N GLU A 88 3.74 -6.87 -8.74
CA GLU A 88 2.60 -7.23 -9.58
C GLU A 88 1.99 -8.58 -9.16
N THR A 89 2.84 -9.55 -8.83
CA THR A 89 2.41 -10.86 -8.30
C THR A 89 1.83 -10.70 -6.89
N ALA A 90 2.46 -9.92 -6.03
CA ALA A 90 1.98 -9.66 -4.68
C ALA A 90 0.69 -8.83 -4.67
N VAL A 91 0.39 -8.03 -5.69
CA VAL A 91 -0.90 -7.33 -5.86
C VAL A 91 -2.02 -8.32 -6.21
N LEU A 92 -1.71 -9.42 -6.91
CA LEU A 92 -2.65 -10.54 -7.08
C LEU A 92 -2.85 -11.30 -5.75
N ASP A 93 -1.85 -11.31 -4.87
CA ASP A 93 -1.98 -11.80 -3.49
C ASP A 93 -2.49 -10.72 -2.50
N ASP A 94 -2.56 -9.43 -2.86
CA ASP A 94 -3.02 -8.31 -2.02
C ASP A 94 -4.55 -8.17 -2.04
N GLU A 95 -5.21 -8.72 -3.06
CA GLU A 95 -6.62 -9.16 -2.90
C GLU A 95 -6.78 -10.11 -1.69
N HIS A 96 -5.72 -10.83 -1.33
CA HIS A 96 -5.67 -11.76 -0.21
C HIS A 96 -4.93 -11.24 1.03
N GLU A 97 -4.15 -10.15 0.99
CA GLU A 97 -3.52 -9.55 2.18
C GLU A 97 -4.29 -8.38 2.81
N ASN A 98 -5.41 -7.95 2.22
CA ASN A 98 -6.46 -7.25 2.98
C ASN A 98 -7.26 -8.20 3.92
N VAL A 99 -6.87 -9.49 4.00
CA VAL A 99 -7.53 -10.54 4.81
C VAL A 99 -6.89 -10.72 6.20
N ARG A 100 -5.79 -10.01 6.53
CA ARG A 100 -5.15 -10.13 7.86
C ARG A 100 -5.67 -9.18 8.94
N LYS A 101 -6.59 -8.27 8.63
CA LYS A 101 -7.57 -7.89 9.67
C LYS A 101 -8.39 -9.15 9.92
N ARG A 102 -8.12 -9.87 11.02
CA ARG A 102 -8.98 -10.98 11.50
C ARG A 102 -10.41 -10.55 11.23
N LYS A 103 -11.10 -11.18 10.26
CA LYS A 103 -12.51 -10.87 9.99
C LYS A 103 -13.21 -11.09 11.30
N ARG A 104 -13.54 -10.00 12.01
CA ARG A 104 -14.20 -10.08 13.30
C ARG A 104 -15.51 -10.79 13.01
N VAL A 105 -15.67 -11.99 13.54
CA VAL A 105 -16.95 -12.68 13.49
C VAL A 105 -17.90 -11.79 14.27
N VAL A 106 -18.90 -11.28 13.57
CA VAL A 106 -19.93 -10.41 14.14
C VAL A 106 -20.69 -11.25 15.17
N SER A 107 -20.91 -10.71 16.36
CA SER A 107 -21.71 -11.41 17.37
C SER A 107 -23.15 -11.59 16.89
N GLU A 108 -23.86 -12.59 17.39
CA GLU A 108 -25.26 -12.84 17.02
C GLU A 108 -26.14 -11.59 17.21
N SER A 109 -25.94 -10.86 18.32
CA SER A 109 -26.66 -9.61 18.62
C SER A 109 -26.37 -8.48 17.62
N GLU A 110 -25.13 -8.37 17.13
CA GLU A 110 -24.76 -7.39 16.12
C GLU A 110 -25.31 -7.78 14.74
N GLN A 111 -25.32 -9.07 14.42
CA GLN A 111 -25.88 -9.60 13.19
C GLN A 111 -27.39 -9.38 13.14
N GLU A 112 -28.10 -9.67 14.24
CA GLU A 112 -29.54 -9.42 14.36
C GLU A 112 -29.87 -7.92 14.21
N ARG A 113 -29.07 -7.06 14.86
CA ARG A 113 -29.21 -5.60 14.72
C ARG A 113 -29.00 -5.14 13.28
N ALA A 114 -27.99 -5.65 12.59
CA ALA A 114 -27.72 -5.34 11.18
C ALA A 114 -28.87 -5.79 10.27
N THR A 115 -29.34 -7.02 10.43
CA THR A 115 -30.49 -7.58 9.69
C THR A 115 -31.74 -6.73 9.91
N ARG A 116 -32.03 -6.33 11.14
CA ARG A 116 -33.20 -5.48 11.46
C ARG A 116 -33.11 -4.11 10.81
N LEU A 117 -31.93 -3.49 10.80
CA LEU A 117 -31.72 -2.19 10.15
C LEU A 117 -31.90 -2.30 8.63
N LEU A 118 -31.36 -3.36 8.02
CA LEU A 118 -31.49 -3.63 6.59
C LEU A 118 -32.95 -3.87 6.20
N ALA A 119 -33.65 -4.76 6.91
CA ALA A 119 -35.06 -5.05 6.67
C ALA A 119 -35.92 -3.78 6.78
N ARG A 120 -35.65 -2.94 7.79
CA ARG A 120 -36.36 -1.66 7.94
C ARG A 120 -36.10 -0.72 6.77
N TRP A 121 -34.87 -0.64 6.29
CA TRP A 121 -34.54 0.21 5.14
C TRP A 121 -35.19 -0.28 3.84
N VAL A 122 -35.10 -1.59 3.56
CA VAL A 122 -35.76 -2.24 2.41
C VAL A 122 -37.25 -1.96 2.42
N ALA A 123 -37.91 -2.16 3.57
CA ALA A 123 -39.35 -1.90 3.72
C ALA A 123 -39.71 -0.42 3.53
N ARG A 124 -38.94 0.51 4.13
CA ARG A 124 -39.25 1.95 4.06
C ARG A 124 -39.09 2.54 2.66
N CYS A 125 -38.14 2.04 1.89
CA CYS A 125 -37.86 2.55 0.56
C CYS A 125 -38.49 1.67 -0.55
N ASN A 126 -39.28 0.66 -0.17
CA ASN A 126 -39.94 -0.30 -1.05
C ASN A 126 -38.99 -0.95 -2.07
N TRP A 127 -37.78 -1.30 -1.61
CA TRP A 127 -36.81 -2.00 -2.45
C TRP A 127 -37.17 -3.49 -2.57
N PRO A 128 -36.85 -4.14 -3.70
CA PRO A 128 -36.89 -5.59 -3.77
C PRO A 128 -35.90 -6.18 -2.76
N ILE A 129 -36.29 -7.27 -2.09
CA ILE A 129 -35.42 -7.97 -1.13
C ILE A 129 -34.10 -8.39 -1.79
N ALA A 130 -34.12 -8.67 -3.10
CA ALA A 130 -32.95 -9.00 -3.91
C ALA A 130 -31.85 -7.93 -3.92
N ILE A 131 -32.10 -6.69 -3.46
CA ILE A 131 -31.05 -5.65 -3.36
C ILE A 131 -29.86 -6.08 -2.49
N VAL A 132 -30.07 -6.99 -1.54
CA VAL A 132 -28.98 -7.53 -0.69
C VAL A 132 -28.04 -8.46 -1.47
N GLU A 133 -28.46 -8.89 -2.65
CA GLU A 133 -27.69 -9.72 -3.58
C GLU A 133 -27.01 -8.91 -4.68
N ASP A 134 -27.38 -7.65 -4.85
CA ASP A 134 -26.79 -6.74 -5.84
C ASP A 134 -25.30 -6.52 -5.57
N ASP A 135 -24.48 -6.72 -6.62
CA ASP A 135 -23.03 -6.63 -6.52
C ASP A 135 -22.56 -5.22 -6.16
N GLY A 136 -23.20 -4.19 -6.74
CA GLY A 136 -22.88 -2.79 -6.45
C GLY A 136 -23.17 -2.41 -5.01
N PHE A 137 -24.31 -2.87 -4.47
CA PHE A 137 -24.65 -2.69 -3.06
C PHE A 137 -23.64 -3.39 -2.14
N ARG A 138 -23.26 -4.64 -2.46
CA ARG A 138 -22.28 -5.42 -1.67
C ARG A 138 -20.90 -4.78 -1.67
N ASP A 139 -20.46 -4.25 -2.81
CA ASP A 139 -19.19 -3.52 -2.92
C ASP A 139 -19.18 -2.23 -2.11
N TYR A 140 -20.28 -1.48 -2.13
CA TYR A 140 -20.43 -0.30 -1.29
C TYR A 140 -20.34 -0.64 0.21
N ILE A 141 -21.07 -1.67 0.67
CA ILE A 141 -21.02 -2.11 2.08
C ILE A 141 -19.62 -2.60 2.46
N ARG A 142 -18.94 -3.33 1.57
CA ARG A 142 -17.55 -3.78 1.76
C ARG A 142 -16.61 -2.59 1.93
N PHE A 143 -16.70 -1.59 1.06
CA PHE A 143 -15.92 -0.36 1.16
C PHE A 143 -16.18 0.38 2.47
N VAL A 144 -17.44 0.64 2.81
CA VAL A 144 -17.80 1.34 4.06
C VAL A 144 -17.30 0.58 5.29
N GLY A 145 -17.38 -0.75 5.29
CA GLY A 145 -16.86 -1.59 6.37
C GLY A 145 -15.35 -1.50 6.57
N GLN A 146 -14.58 -1.12 5.54
CA GLN A 146 -13.14 -0.91 5.64
C GLN A 146 -12.76 0.43 6.29
N LEU A 147 -13.62 1.45 6.19
CA LEU A 147 -13.31 2.83 6.56
C LEU A 147 -13.37 3.13 8.06
N GLY A 148 -13.71 2.15 8.91
CA GLY A 148 -13.79 2.20 10.38
C GLY A 148 -13.59 3.56 11.08
N GLY A 149 -14.66 4.09 11.70
CA GLY A 149 -14.59 5.29 12.55
C GLY A 149 -14.73 6.63 11.82
N ILE A 150 -15.22 6.62 10.57
CA ILE A 150 -15.44 7.83 9.78
C ILE A 150 -16.90 8.31 9.80
N ASP A 151 -17.07 9.62 9.61
CA ASP A 151 -18.36 10.23 9.31
C ASP A 151 -18.54 10.35 7.78
N LEU A 152 -19.42 9.53 7.21
CA LEU A 152 -19.62 9.44 5.77
C LEU A 152 -20.70 10.41 5.30
N LYS A 153 -20.33 11.37 4.43
CA LYS A 153 -21.29 12.28 3.80
C LYS A 153 -22.05 11.56 2.68
N LEU A 154 -23.30 11.19 2.96
CA LEU A 154 -24.17 10.57 1.96
C LEU A 154 -24.73 11.62 0.97
N PRO A 155 -24.82 11.28 -0.33
CA PRO A 155 -25.46 12.16 -1.31
C PRO A 155 -26.94 12.39 -0.93
N LYS A 156 -27.36 13.65 -0.91
CA LYS A 156 -28.77 14.00 -0.74
C LYS A 156 -29.49 13.81 -2.08
N ARG A 157 -30.71 13.29 -2.04
CA ARG A 157 -31.61 13.44 -3.20
C ARG A 157 -31.86 14.94 -3.37
N GLY A 158 -31.46 15.48 -4.53
CA GLY A 158 -31.89 16.79 -4.98
C GLY A 158 -33.36 16.77 -5.36
#